data_AF-A0A3D0L8P9-F1
#
_entry.id   AF-A0A3D0L8P9-F1
#
_cell.length_a   1.000
_cell.length_b   1.000
_cell.length_c   1.000
_cell.angle_alpha   90.00
_cell.angle_beta   90.00
_cell.angle_gamma   90.00
#
_symmetry.space_group_name_H-M   'P 1'
#
loop_
_entity.id
_entity.type
_entity.pdbx_description
1 polymer ?
#
loop_
_entity_poly.entity_id
_entity_poly.type
_entity_poly.pdbx_seq_one_letter_code
_entity_poly.pdbx_strand_id
1 'polypeptide(L)' 'MNSIKTTYRKLAIALAVFAALIAIPIIAAPKVSSKRQKLIDTGLALQGTPYKYAGRTPKSGFDCSGFVSYVAKEA' A
#
# COMPACT_ATOMS: atom_id res chain seq x y z
N MET A 1 50.62 12.02 -10.17
CA MET A 1 50.17 10.64 -10.48
C MET A 1 49.32 9.98 -9.37
N ASN A 2 49.53 10.30 -8.08
CA ASN A 2 48.77 9.67 -6.99
C ASN A 2 47.33 10.21 -6.82
N SER A 3 47.13 11.53 -7.00
CA SER A 3 45.83 12.18 -6.86
C SER A 3 44.75 11.64 -7.81
N ILE A 4 45.12 11.38 -9.06
CA ILE A 4 44.22 10.83 -10.10
C ILE A 4 43.70 9.43 -9.73
N LYS A 5 44.58 8.55 -9.22
CA LYS A 5 44.19 7.19 -8.78
C LYS A 5 43.25 7.23 -7.57
N THR A 6 43.43 8.22 -6.68
CA THR A 6 42.56 8.43 -5.51
C THR A 6 41.17 8.90 -5.93
N THR A 7 41.06 9.76 -6.95
CA THR A 7 39.77 10.21 -7.50
C THR A 7 38.99 9.06 -8.12
N TYR A 8 39.63 8.19 -8.91
CA TYR A 8 38.96 7.01 -9.48
C TYR A 8 38.48 6.03 -8.42
N ARG A 9 39.25 5.82 -7.34
CA ARG A 9 38.80 5.00 -6.20
C ARG A 9 37.56 5.59 -5.52
N LYS A 10 37.54 6.90 -5.29
CA LYS A 10 36.38 7.58 -4.69
C LYS A 10 35.15 7.49 -5.60
N LEU A 11 35.33 7.66 -6.91
CA LEU A 11 34.24 7.56 -7.89
C LEU A 11 33.69 6.13 -7.98
N ALA A 12 34.56 5.12 -7.97
CA ALA A 12 34.15 3.71 -7.97
C ALA A 12 33.38 3.32 -6.70
N ILE A 13 33.80 3.83 -5.53
CA ILE A 13 33.07 3.62 -4.27
C ILE A 13 31.71 4.31 -4.32
N ALA A 14 31.63 5.55 -4.81
CA ALA A 14 30.37 6.28 -4.92
C ALA A 14 29.37 5.57 -5.84
N LEU A 15 29.85 5.04 -6.98
CA LEU A 15 29.03 4.24 -7.90
C LEU A 15 28.57 2.92 -7.26
N ALA A 16 29.44 2.23 -6.54
CA ALA A 16 29.10 0.99 -5.84
C ALA A 16 28.06 1.23 -4.73
N VAL A 17 28.18 2.33 -3.97
CA VAL A 17 27.22 2.72 -2.93
C VAL A 17 25.88 3.12 -3.53
N PHE A 18 25.88 3.86 -4.65
CA PHE A 18 24.64 4.23 -5.34
C PHE A 18 23.92 3.00 -5.92
N ALA A 19 24.65 2.07 -6.53
CA ALA A 19 24.10 0.80 -6.99
C ALA A 19 23.55 -0.05 -5.82
N ALA A 20 24.26 -0.07 -4.68
CA ALA A 20 23.81 -0.78 -3.49
C ALA A 20 22.53 -0.17 -2.89
N LEU A 21 22.38 1.17 -2.88
CA LEU A 21 21.18 1.86 -2.41
C LEU A 21 19.94 1.55 -3.26
N ILE A 22 20.09 1.35 -4.57
CA ILE A 22 18.98 0.94 -5.46
C ILE A 22 18.58 -0.53 -5.21
N ALA A 23 19.51 -1.36 -4.75
CA ALA A 23 19.30 -2.78 -4.51
C ALA A 23 18.80 -3.12 -3.09
N ILE A 24 18.69 -2.13 -2.18
CA ILE A 24 18.08 -2.37 -0.87
C ILE A 24 16.59 -2.65 -1.12
N PRO A 25 16.07 -3.81 -0.69
CA PRO A 25 14.65 -4.07 -0.79
C PRO A 25 13.94 -3.03 0.07
N ILE A 26 13.20 -2.14 -0.59
CA ILE A 26 12.20 -1.29 0.07
C ILE A 26 11.33 -2.29 0.84
N ILE A 27 11.36 -2.21 2.17
CA ILE A 27 10.72 -3.14 3.09
C ILE A 27 9.38 -3.57 2.50
N ALA A 28 9.29 -4.82 2.06
CA ALA A 28 8.11 -5.32 1.38
C ALA A 28 6.91 -5.09 2.29
N ALA A 29 5.87 -4.43 1.77
CA ALA A 29 4.67 -4.14 2.53
C ALA A 29 4.12 -5.44 3.15
N PRO A 30 3.57 -5.38 4.38
CA PRO A 30 3.04 -6.56 5.04
C PRO A 30 1.99 -7.21 4.14
N LYS A 31 2.20 -8.50 3.82
CA LYS A 31 1.28 -9.25 2.97
C LYS A 31 -0.07 -9.38 3.68
N VAL A 32 -1.06 -8.64 3.20
CA VAL A 32 -2.45 -8.77 3.64
C VAL A 32 -2.97 -10.15 3.17
N SER A 33 -3.69 -10.87 4.02
CA SER A 33 -4.28 -12.15 3.60
C SER A 33 -5.31 -11.91 2.51
N SER A 34 -5.49 -12.88 1.60
CA SER A 34 -6.48 -12.76 0.51
C SER A 34 -7.89 -12.42 1.04
N LYS A 35 -8.28 -13.02 2.18
CA LYS A 35 -9.54 -12.70 2.86
C LYS A 35 -9.64 -11.23 3.29
N ARG A 36 -8.57 -10.69 3.89
CA ARG A 36 -8.54 -9.28 4.28
C ARG A 36 -8.49 -8.35 3.07
N GLN A 37 -7.79 -8.75 2.01
CA GLN A 37 -7.77 -7.99 0.77
C GLN A 37 -9.18 -7.89 0.16
N LYS A 38 -9.94 -8.98 0.15
CA LYS A 38 -11.32 -8.96 -0.34
C LYS A 38 -12.23 -8.03 0.47
N LEU A 39 -12.07 -7.95 1.79
CA LEU A 39 -12.79 -6.97 2.62
C LEU A 39 -12.47 -5.53 2.20
N ILE A 40 -11.19 -5.24 1.95
CA ILE A 40 -10.73 -3.92 1.52
C ILE A 40 -11.31 -3.58 0.15
N ASP A 41 -11.20 -4.49 -0.82
CA ASP A 41 -11.66 -4.27 -2.20
C ASP A 41 -13.18 -4.04 -2.24
N THR A 42 -13.96 -4.86 -1.53
CA THR A 42 -15.42 -4.70 -1.40
C THR A 42 -15.78 -3.37 -0.74
N GLY A 43 -15.07 -2.97 0.31
CA GLY A 43 -15.31 -1.70 0.99
C GLY A 43 -15.02 -0.48 0.10
N LEU A 44 -13.91 -0.51 -0.65
CA LEU A 44 -13.51 0.55 -1.56
C LEU A 44 -14.49 0.71 -2.73
N ALA A 45 -15.06 -0.38 -3.25
CA ALA A 45 -16.07 -0.32 -4.31
C ALA A 45 -17.35 0.42 -3.90
N LEU A 46 -17.61 0.59 -2.61
CA LEU A 46 -18.77 1.29 -2.06
C LEU A 46 -18.46 2.75 -1.68
N GLN A 47 -17.23 3.22 -1.91
CA GLN A 47 -16.82 4.59 -1.60
C GLN A 47 -17.73 5.61 -2.32
N GLY A 48 -18.15 6.64 -1.58
CA GLY A 48 -19.09 7.65 -2.07
C GLY A 48 -20.57 7.32 -1.83
N THR A 49 -20.89 6.11 -1.35
CA THR A 49 -22.24 5.80 -0.87
C THR A 49 -22.63 6.73 0.28
N PRO A 50 -23.80 7.41 0.23
CA PRO A 50 -24.21 8.33 1.28
C PRO A 50 -24.34 7.67 2.66
N TYR A 51 -24.01 8.42 3.71
CA TYR A 51 -24.36 8.01 5.06
C TYR A 51 -25.88 8.10 5.26
N LYS A 52 -26.47 7.07 5.86
CA LYS A 52 -27.88 7.05 6.27
C LYS A 52 -28.02 6.30 7.58
N TYR A 53 -28.63 6.94 8.57
CA TYR A 53 -28.97 6.28 9.84
C TYR A 53 -29.82 5.02 9.59
N ALA A 54 -29.45 3.89 10.21
CA ALA A 54 -30.03 2.57 9.97
C ALA A 54 -29.89 2.06 8.51
N GLY A 55 -29.03 2.67 7.71
CA GLY A 55 -28.75 2.30 6.32
C GLY A 55 -27.93 1.01 6.22
N ARG A 56 -28.31 0.13 5.30
CA ARG A 56 -27.74 -1.23 5.15
C ARG A 56 -27.52 -1.67 3.70
N THR A 57 -27.70 -0.76 2.73
CA THR A 57 -27.59 -1.14 1.31
C THR A 57 -26.89 -0.06 0.51
N PRO A 58 -26.19 -0.41 -0.59
CA PRO A 58 -25.55 0.58 -1.46
C PRO A 58 -26.54 1.62 -2.03
N LYS A 59 -27.78 1.18 -2.33
CA LYS A 59 -28.80 2.05 -2.93
C LYS A 59 -29.35 3.08 -1.95
N SER A 60 -29.58 2.69 -0.69
CA SER A 60 -30.21 3.57 0.31
C SER A 60 -29.20 4.32 1.18
N GLY A 61 -27.94 3.92 1.16
CA GLY A 61 -26.90 4.42 2.06
C GLY A 61 -26.60 3.45 3.20
N PHE A 62 -25.52 3.75 3.93
CA PHE A 62 -25.05 2.96 5.07
C PHE A 62 -24.95 3.78 6.34
N ASP A 63 -25.20 3.16 7.49
CA ASP A 63 -24.58 3.60 8.75
C ASP A 63 -23.26 2.85 8.99
N CYS A 64 -22.56 3.17 10.08
CA CYS A 64 -21.27 2.57 10.41
C CYS A 64 -21.35 1.03 10.53
N SER A 65 -22.38 0.52 11.20
CA SER A 65 -22.56 -0.91 11.46
C SER A 65 -23.11 -1.66 10.24
N GLY A 66 -23.97 -1.01 9.46
CA GLY A 66 -24.55 -1.54 8.23
C GLY A 66 -23.51 -1.67 7.13
N PHE A 67 -22.58 -0.72 7.02
CA PHE A 67 -21.46 -0.82 6.10
C PHE A 67 -20.57 -2.02 6.42
N VAL A 68 -20.10 -2.13 7.67
CA VAL A 68 -19.22 -3.24 8.10
C VAL A 68 -19.90 -4.58 7.92
N SER A 69 -21.18 -4.70 8.30
CA SER A 69 -21.95 -5.93 8.16
C SER A 69 -22.14 -6.33 6.70
N TYR A 70 -22.40 -5.36 5.82
CA TYR A 70 -22.55 -5.61 4.38
C TYR A 70 -21.22 -6.07 3.77
N VAL A 71 -20.12 -5.34 4.02
CA VAL A 71 -18.78 -5.69 3.50
C VAL A 71 -18.35 -7.07 3.97
N ALA A 72 -18.56 -7.41 5.25
CA ALA A 72 -18.22 -8.71 5.80
C ALA A 72 -19.06 -9.87 5.24
N LYS A 73 -20.26 -9.58 4.72
CA LYS A 73 -21.13 -10.57 4.08
C LYS A 73 -20.76 -10.82 2.62
N GLU A 74 -20.42 -9.77 1.88
CA GLU A 74 -20.14 -9.85 0.44
C GLU A 74 -18.67 -10.22 0.13
N ALA A 75 -17.75 -10.01 1.09
CA ALA A 75 -16.36 -10.46 1.02
C ALA A 75 -16.19 -11.91 1.50
#